data_AF-A0A397G6X2-F1
#
_entry.id   AF-A0A397G6X2-F1
#
_cell.length_a   1.000
_cell.length_b   1.000
_cell.length_c   1.000
_cell.angle_alpha   90.00
_cell.angle_beta   90.00
_cell.angle_gamma   90.00
#
_symmetry.space_group_name_H-M   'P 1'
#
loop_
_entity.id
_entity.type
_entity.pdbx_description
1 polymer ?
#
loop_
_entity_poly.entity_id
_entity_poly.type
_entity_poly.pdbx_seq_one_letter_code
_entity_poly.pdbx_strand_id
1 'polypeptide(L)'
;MYNTKEKTWWINEILDDGTMGEETSRGSLKSSFHVSTPFQIFGKTYYYAHNLQTRHWFIQELHYGGKMGPKATNGTWTNSYPMVFSANVKNKPYIFAPCYISKRTN
;
A
#
# COMPACT_ATOMS: atom_id res chain seq x y z
N MET A 1 10.03 -1.99 -6.21
CA MET A 1 10.20 -0.92 -7.22
C MET A 1 9.18 0.18 -6.92
N TYR A 2 9.58 1.46 -6.89
CA TYR A 2 8.64 2.58 -6.76
C TYR A 2 8.88 3.58 -7.90
N ASN A 3 7.81 3.96 -8.62
CA ASN A 3 7.88 4.90 -9.73
C ASN A 3 7.77 6.34 -9.20
N THR A 4 8.89 7.05 -9.12
CA THR A 4 8.93 8.44 -8.66
C THR A 4 8.74 9.46 -9.77
N LYS A 5 8.93 9.06 -11.03
CA LYS A 5 8.96 9.99 -12.17
C LYS A 5 7.62 10.10 -12.86
N GLU A 6 7.01 8.98 -13.21
CA GLU A 6 5.76 8.97 -13.99
C GLU A 6 4.52 8.91 -13.09
N LYS A 7 4.70 8.56 -11.80
CA LYS A 7 3.62 8.42 -10.80
C LYS A 7 2.51 7.46 -11.26
N THR A 8 2.89 6.47 -12.07
CA THR A 8 2.00 5.43 -12.56
C THR A 8 1.99 4.23 -11.62
N TRP A 9 0.89 3.48 -11.66
CA TRP A 9 0.74 2.19 -10.99
C TRP A 9 0.15 1.19 -11.98
N TRP A 10 0.43 -0.08 -11.73
CA TRP A 10 -0.10 -1.22 -12.45
C TRP A 10 -0.43 -2.34 -11.47
N ILE A 11 -1.32 -3.23 -11.88
CA ILE A 11 -1.67 -4.46 -11.18
C ILE A 11 -1.46 -5.60 -12.17
N ASN A 12 -0.68 -6.60 -11.77
CA ASN A 12 -0.61 -7.86 -12.47
C ASN A 12 -1.12 -8.97 -11.57
N GLU A 13 -1.66 -10.00 -12.19
CA GLU A 13 -1.92 -11.27 -11.52
C GLU A 13 -0.60 -11.97 -11.18
N ILE A 14 -0.54 -12.64 -10.04
CA ILE A 14 0.48 -13.65 -9.76
C ILE A 14 -0.19 -15.00 -9.97
N LEU A 15 0.36 -15.80 -10.88
CA LEU A 15 -0.19 -17.10 -11.25
C LEU A 15 0.12 -18.15 -10.17
N ASP A 16 -0.59 -19.28 -10.22
CA ASP A 16 -0.47 -20.37 -9.23
C ASP A 16 0.95 -20.98 -9.16
N ASP A 17 1.73 -20.85 -10.24
CA ASP A 17 3.13 -21.29 -10.30
C ASP A 17 4.13 -20.23 -9.76
N GLY A 18 3.62 -19.10 -9.26
CA GLY A 18 4.41 -17.99 -8.73
C GLY A 18 4.97 -17.04 -9.78
N THR A 19 4.64 -17.23 -11.06
CA THR A 19 5.06 -16.32 -12.14
C THR A 19 4.15 -15.09 -12.25
N MET A 20 4.66 -14.05 -12.92
CA MET A 20 3.88 -12.84 -13.19
C MET A 20 2.96 -13.08 -14.39
N GLY A 21 1.66 -12.91 -14.19
CA GLY A 21 0.65 -12.95 -15.24
C GLY A 21 0.45 -11.61 -15.95
N GLU A 22 -0.68 -11.47 -16.63
CA GLU A 22 -1.04 -10.26 -17.38
C GLU A 22 -1.27 -9.05 -16.48
N GLU A 23 -1.07 -7.86 -17.05
CA GLU A 23 -1.49 -6.61 -16.40
C GLU A 23 -3.01 -6.49 -16.48
N THR A 24 -3.66 -6.46 -15.32
CA THR A 24 -5.12 -6.38 -15.20
C THR A 24 -5.63 -4.95 -15.07
N SER A 25 -4.77 -4.01 -14.67
CA SER A 25 -5.14 -2.61 -14.50
C SER A 25 -3.93 -1.68 -14.44
N ARG A 26 -4.12 -0.43 -14.89
CA ARG A 26 -3.13 0.65 -14.79
C ARG A 26 -3.77 2.00 -14.54
N GLY A 27 -2.99 2.92 -14.00
CA GLY A 27 -3.37 4.32 -13.86
C GLY A 27 -2.26 5.20 -13.33
N SER A 28 -2.64 6.39 -12.88
CA SER A 28 -1.71 7.40 -12.35
C SER A 28 -2.21 8.02 -11.05
N LEU A 29 -1.29 8.45 -10.20
CA LEU A 29 -1.54 9.22 -8.99
C LEU A 29 -0.92 10.62 -9.10
N LYS A 30 -1.50 11.60 -8.39
CA LYS A 30 -0.92 12.96 -8.31
C LYS A 30 0.40 12.98 -7.54
N SER A 31 0.60 12.01 -6.65
CA SER A 31 1.73 11.91 -5.74
C SER A 31 2.27 10.48 -5.67
N SER A 32 3.56 10.33 -5.35
CA SER A 32 4.17 9.04 -5.06
C SER A 32 3.77 8.55 -3.67
N PHE A 33 3.73 7.23 -3.50
CA PHE A 33 3.56 6.58 -2.20
C PHE A 33 4.66 5.52 -2.08
N HIS A 34 5.39 5.53 -0.98
CA HIS A 34 6.68 4.84 -0.87
C HIS A 34 6.55 3.51 -0.15
N VAL A 35 5.58 3.42 0.75
CA VAL A 35 5.33 2.22 1.55
C VAL A 35 3.86 1.86 1.47
N SER A 36 3.57 0.58 1.38
CA SER A 36 2.21 0.05 1.34
C SER A 36 2.13 -1.33 1.96
N THR A 37 0.94 -1.71 2.42
CA THR A 37 0.65 -3.08 2.87
C THR A 37 -0.81 -3.42 2.56
N PRO A 38 -1.10 -4.61 2.03
CA PRO A 38 -2.47 -5.08 1.85
C PRO A 38 -3.08 -5.54 3.19
N PHE A 39 -4.40 -5.64 3.27
CA PHE A 39 -5.12 -6.33 4.34
C PHE A 39 -6.55 -6.64 3.88
N GLN A 40 -7.27 -7.49 4.62
CA GLN A 40 -8.62 -7.91 4.25
C GLN A 40 -9.64 -7.58 5.34
N ILE A 41 -10.83 -7.13 4.92
CA ILE A 41 -11.99 -6.91 5.79
C ILE A 41 -13.20 -7.58 5.15
N PHE A 42 -13.84 -8.53 5.84
CA PHE A 42 -15.03 -9.25 5.38
C PHE A 42 -14.91 -9.79 3.94
N GLY A 43 -13.76 -10.40 3.59
CA GLY A 43 -13.51 -10.99 2.27
C GLY A 43 -13.14 -9.98 1.17
N LYS A 44 -13.15 -8.68 1.46
CA LYS A 44 -12.67 -7.64 0.54
C LYS A 44 -11.21 -7.30 0.83
N THR A 45 -10.43 -7.09 -0.23
CA THR A 45 -9.01 -6.69 -0.12
C THR A 45 -8.88 -5.19 -0.19
N TYR A 46 -8.09 -4.64 0.73
CA TYR A 46 -7.71 -3.24 0.77
C TYR A 46 -6.20 -3.14 0.82
N TYR A 47 -5.67 -1.96 0.53
CA TYR A 47 -4.29 -1.63 0.86
C TYR A 47 -4.19 -0.26 1.48
N TYR A 48 -3.22 -0.13 2.38
CA TYR A 48 -2.75 1.13 2.91
C TYR A 48 -1.55 1.59 2.10
N ALA A 49 -1.45 2.89 1.82
CA ALA A 49 -0.28 3.49 1.18
C ALA A 49 0.09 4.81 1.86
N HIS A 50 1.40 5.06 1.99
CA HIS A 50 1.93 6.23 2.69
C HIS A 50 3.04 6.93 1.92
N ASN A 51 2.94 8.26 1.86
CA ASN A 51 3.95 9.15 1.30
C ASN A 51 4.85 9.67 2.42
N LEU A 52 6.14 9.30 2.39
CA LEU A 52 7.11 9.65 3.43
C LEU A 52 7.52 11.14 3.42
N GLN A 53 7.30 11.85 2.31
CA GLN A 53 7.63 13.27 2.18
C GLN A 53 6.50 14.15 2.71
N THR A 54 5.26 13.87 2.29
CA THR A 54 4.08 14.67 2.69
C THR A 54 3.40 14.16 3.95
N ARG A 55 3.76 12.95 4.41
CA ARG A 55 3.11 12.18 5.48
C ARG A 55 1.65 11.81 5.21
N HIS A 56 1.16 12.11 4.02
CA HIS A 56 -0.18 11.72 3.59
C HIS A 56 -0.28 10.20 3.44
N TRP A 57 -1.43 9.64 3.76
CA TRP A 57 -1.74 8.24 3.60
C TRP A 57 -3.18 8.03 3.14
N PHE A 58 -3.46 6.88 2.54
CA PHE A 58 -4.81 6.49 2.19
C PHE A 58 -5.02 4.98 2.31
N ILE A 59 -6.30 4.60 2.36
CA ILE A 59 -6.76 3.22 2.22
C ILE A 59 -7.66 3.15 0.99
N GLN A 60 -7.43 2.15 0.14
CA GLN A 60 -8.19 1.95 -1.10
C GLN A 60 -8.50 0.46 -1.29
N GLU A 61 -9.69 0.19 -1.82
CA GLU A 61 -10.12 -1.19 -2.13
C GLU A 61 -9.40 -1.69 -3.40
N LEU A 62 -9.09 -2.98 -3.41
CA LEU A 62 -8.72 -3.72 -4.61
C LEU A 62 -9.84 -4.71 -4.91
N HIS A 63 -10.49 -4.52 -6.05
CA HIS A 63 -11.58 -5.37 -6.50
C HIS A 63 -11.05 -6.70 -7.07
N TYR A 64 -11.94 -7.69 -7.11
CA TYR A 64 -11.71 -8.96 -7.79
C TYR A 64 -11.26 -8.75 -9.25
N GLY A 65 -10.37 -9.64 -9.72
CA GLY A 65 -9.77 -9.56 -11.06
C GLY A 65 -8.72 -8.45 -11.20
N GLY A 66 -8.10 -8.04 -10.09
CA GLY A 66 -6.98 -7.09 -10.11
C GLY A 66 -7.35 -5.68 -10.59
N LYS A 67 -8.51 -5.17 -10.15
CA LYS A 67 -8.99 -3.82 -10.51
C LYS A 67 -8.89 -2.86 -9.33
N MET A 68 -8.52 -1.61 -9.60
CA MET A 68 -8.51 -0.56 -8.58
C MET A 68 -9.94 -0.17 -8.19
N GLY A 69 -10.27 -0.31 -6.90
CA GLY A 69 -11.56 0.08 -6.34
C GLY A 69 -11.56 1.53 -5.82
N PRO A 70 -12.63 1.96 -5.15
CA PRO A 70 -12.73 3.29 -4.57
C PRO A 70 -11.78 3.48 -3.38
N LYS A 71 -11.33 4.72 -3.18
CA LYS A 71 -10.62 5.12 -1.97
C LYS A 71 -11.60 5.09 -0.79
N ALA A 72 -11.31 4.30 0.24
CA ALA A 72 -12.13 4.18 1.43
C ALA A 72 -11.94 5.36 2.38
N THR A 73 -10.69 5.77 2.61
CA THR A 73 -10.36 6.90 3.48
C THR A 73 -8.93 7.40 3.25
N ASN A 74 -8.59 8.56 3.83
CA ASN A 74 -7.26 9.14 3.81
C ASN A 74 -7.01 10.06 4.99
N GLY A 75 -5.75 10.42 5.19
CA GLY A 75 -5.34 11.36 6.22
C GLY A 75 -3.85 11.70 6.13
N THR A 76 -3.35 12.36 7.16
CA THR A 76 -1.95 12.75 7.27
C THR A 76 -1.43 12.40 8.67
N TRP A 77 -0.29 11.74 8.74
CA TRP A 77 0.37 11.45 10.02
C TRP A 77 1.25 12.63 10.47
N THR A 78 1.49 12.74 11.76
CA THR A 78 2.47 13.68 12.31
C THR A 78 3.90 13.31 11.92
N ASN A 79 4.20 12.00 11.85
CA ASN A 79 5.53 11.46 11.53
C ASN A 79 5.48 10.62 10.25
N SER A 80 6.64 10.48 9.61
CA SER A 80 6.81 9.55 8.48
C SER A 80 7.21 8.17 8.99
N TYR A 81 6.59 7.11 8.47
CA TYR A 81 6.87 5.73 8.84
C TYR A 81 7.43 4.96 7.65
N PRO A 82 8.76 4.76 7.55
CA PRO A 82 9.40 4.12 6.38
C PRO A 82 9.15 2.61 6.29
N MET A 83 8.47 2.03 7.27
CA MET A 83 8.08 0.62 7.30
C MET A 83 6.66 0.52 7.85
N VAL A 84 5.84 -0.29 7.19
CA VAL A 84 4.49 -0.65 7.63
C VAL A 84 4.24 -2.12 7.31
N PHE A 85 3.49 -2.81 8.15
CA PHE A 85 2.98 -4.15 7.84
C PHE A 85 1.60 -4.35 8.43
N SER A 86 0.82 -5.20 7.78
CA SER A 86 -0.46 -5.66 8.29
C SER A 86 -0.31 -6.95 9.07
N ALA A 87 -1.08 -7.12 10.14
CA ALA A 87 -1.21 -8.37 10.87
C ALA A 87 -2.68 -8.65 11.19
N ASN A 88 -3.07 -9.92 11.19
CA ASN A 88 -4.39 -10.33 11.65
C ASN A 88 -4.30 -10.81 13.10
N VAL A 89 -5.09 -10.22 13.99
CA VAL A 89 -5.23 -10.66 15.38
C VAL A 89 -6.69 -11.02 15.61
N LYS A 90 -6.97 -12.30 15.89
CA LYS A 90 -8.34 -12.84 16.04
C LYS A 90 -9.26 -12.42 14.88
N ASN A 91 -8.80 -12.62 13.64
CA ASN A 91 -9.50 -12.31 12.38
C ASN A 91 -9.81 -10.82 12.16
N LYS A 92 -9.18 -9.91 12.90
CA LYS A 92 -9.24 -8.47 12.67
C LYS A 92 -7.91 -7.99 12.12
N PRO A 93 -7.88 -7.25 11.01
CA PRO A 93 -6.65 -6.68 10.48
C PRO A 93 -6.22 -5.47 11.32
N TYR A 94 -4.92 -5.38 11.55
CA TYR A 94 -4.25 -4.25 12.18
C TYR A 94 -3.10 -3.82 11.27
N ILE A 95 -2.84 -2.52 11.19
CA ILE A 95 -1.63 -1.99 10.56
C ILE A 95 -0.71 -1.55 11.69
N PHE A 96 0.54 -1.98 11.64
CA PHE A 96 1.57 -1.55 12.54
C PHE A 96 2.66 -0.81 11.77
N ALA A 97 3.05 0.35 12.29
CA ALA A 97 4.07 1.23 11.74
C ALA A 97 5.10 1.50 12.83
N PRO A 98 6.21 0.75 12.88
CA PRO A 98 7.20 0.92 13.94
C PRO A 98 7.87 2.30 13.86
N CYS A 99 8.12 2.89 15.03
CA CYS A 99 9.08 3.97 15.15
C CYS A 99 10.48 3.41 14.92
N TYR A 100 11.20 3.93 13.93
CA TYR A 100 12.61 3.60 13.71
C TYR A 100 13.47 4.82 14.08
N ILE A 101 14.24 4.71 15.15
CA ILE A 101 15.32 5.66 15.44
C ILE A 101 16.57 5.09 14.79
N SER A 102 17.02 5.67 13.67
CA SER A 102 18.37 5.35 13.20
C SER A 102 19.35 5.96 14.20
N LYS A 103 20.16 5.12 14.84
CA LYS A 103 21.34 5.63 15.54
C LYS A 103 22.23 6.24 14.45
N ARG A 104 22.45 7.55 14.47
CA ARG A 104 23.57 8.15 13.74
C ARG A 104 24.83 7.53 14.34
N THR A 105 25.47 6.62 13.61
CA THR A 105 26.88 6.31 13.85
C THR A 105 27.66 7.55 13.44
N ASN A 106 28.32 8.17 14.43
CA ASN A 106 29.28 9.25 14.23
C ASN A 106 30.44 8.79 13.36
#